data_AF-A0AAV9LWV9-F1
#
_entry.id   AF-A0AAV9LWV9-F1
#
_cell.length_a   1.000
_cell.length_b   1.000
_cell.length_c   1.000
_cell.angle_alpha   90.00
_cell.angle_beta   90.00
_cell.angle_gamma   90.00
#
_symmetry.space_group_name_H-M   'P 1'
#
loop_
_entity.id
_entity.type
_entity.pdbx_description
1 polymer ?
#
loop_
_entity_poly.entity_id
_entity_poly.type
_entity_poly.pdbx_seq_one_letter_code
_entity_poly.pdbx_strand_id
1 'polypeptide(L)'
;MGAKLTVIENRCNHDIEIRVWVPPARPDRFHSIIRIEANGGWKEVNSKNFIHADATILNDDDEEEFVSSTLLMIYIDGVYTGYYFLPNHLVKYAKVICDINEDGIIVVQGIKPTFNFCRFK
;
A
#
# COMPACT_ATOMS: atom_id res chain seq x y z
N MET A 1 -4.79 21.86 1.24
CA MET A 1 -4.28 20.84 0.30
C MET A 1 -4.83 19.49 0.73
N GLY A 2 -5.62 18.82 -0.12
CA GLY A 2 -6.22 17.52 0.22
C GLY A 2 -5.15 16.44 0.35
N ALA A 3 -5.35 15.48 1.26
CA ALA A 3 -4.44 14.34 1.36
C ALA A 3 -4.48 13.52 0.08
N LYS A 4 -3.32 13.15 -0.47
CA LYS A 4 -3.24 12.28 -1.65
C LYS A 4 -3.67 10.87 -1.25
N LEU A 5 -4.82 10.44 -1.77
CA LEU A 5 -5.35 9.10 -1.56
C LEU A 5 -4.87 8.16 -2.67
N THR A 6 -4.67 6.91 -2.31
CA THR A 6 -4.39 5.81 -3.25
C THR A 6 -5.51 4.80 -3.12
N VAL A 7 -6.11 4.40 -4.24
CA VAL A 7 -7.08 3.30 -4.27
C VAL A 7 -6.33 1.98 -4.32
N ILE A 8 -6.67 1.02 -3.47
CA ILE A 8 -6.22 -0.36 -3.59
C ILE A 8 -7.42 -1.19 -4.02
N GLU A 9 -7.30 -1.87 -5.15
CA GLU A 9 -8.34 -2.69 -5.78
C GLU A 9 -7.90 -4.16 -5.76
N ASN A 10 -8.79 -5.03 -5.32
CA ASN A 10 -8.61 -6.47 -5.31
C ASN A 10 -9.37 -7.10 -6.49
N ARG A 11 -8.63 -7.63 -7.47
CA ARG A 11 -9.18 -8.39 -8.60
C ARG A 11 -9.09 -9.90 -8.40
N CYS A 12 -8.43 -10.34 -7.34
CA CYS A 12 -8.39 -11.74 -6.97
C CYS A 12 -9.79 -12.24 -6.63
N ASN A 13 -9.97 -13.55 -6.78
CA ASN A 13 -11.14 -14.30 -6.30
C ASN A 13 -11.09 -14.61 -4.79
N HIS A 14 -10.04 -14.17 -4.09
CA HIS A 14 -9.87 -14.30 -2.64
C HIS A 14 -9.85 -12.93 -1.97
N ASP A 15 -10.29 -12.87 -0.72
CA ASP A 15 -10.16 -11.66 0.10
C ASP A 15 -8.67 -11.37 0.35
N ILE A 16 -8.32 -10.08 0.30
CA ILE A 16 -6.97 -9.62 0.63
C ILE A 16 -6.97 -8.92 1.96
N GLU A 17 -5.97 -9.25 2.78
CA GLU A 17 -5.64 -8.57 4.01
C GLU A 17 -4.31 -7.83 3.85
N ILE A 18 -4.30 -6.51 4.00
CA ILE A 18 -3.06 -5.74 4.10
C ILE A 18 -2.81 -5.45 5.56
N ARG A 19 -1.78 -6.08 6.12
CA ARG A 19 -1.40 -5.94 7.53
C ARG A 19 -0.28 -4.92 7.65
N VAL A 20 -0.48 -3.93 8.51
CA VAL A 20 0.49 -2.86 8.75
C VAL A 20 1.45 -3.31 9.84
N TRP A 21 2.69 -3.57 9.45
CA TRP A 21 3.78 -3.96 10.34
C TRP A 21 4.74 -2.79 10.56
N VAL A 22 5.08 -2.55 11.82
CA VAL A 22 5.91 -1.42 12.25
C VAL A 22 7.10 -1.97 13.03
N PRO A 23 8.35 -1.84 12.54
CA PRO A 23 9.51 -2.28 13.30
C PRO A 23 9.60 -1.53 14.65
N PRO A 24 10.17 -2.16 15.70
CA PRO A 24 10.74 -3.51 15.76
C PRO A 24 9.71 -4.58 16.18
N ALA A 25 8.42 -4.38 15.88
CA ALA A 25 7.38 -5.32 16.33
C ALA A 25 7.64 -6.75 15.85
N ARG A 26 7.24 -7.74 16.66
CA ARG A 26 7.35 -9.14 16.25
C ARG A 26 6.48 -9.41 15.00
N PRO A 27 6.84 -10.37 14.13
CA PRO A 27 6.09 -10.69 12.93
C PRO A 27 4.63 -11.13 13.16
N ASP A 28 4.30 -11.64 14.35
CA ASP A 28 2.94 -12.00 14.76
C ASP A 28 2.08 -10.81 15.18
N ARG A 29 2.67 -9.61 15.30
CA ARG A 29 1.97 -8.38 15.70
C ARG A 29 1.92 -7.40 14.53
N PHE A 30 0.70 -7.00 14.17
CA PHE A 30 0.43 -5.91 13.25
C PHE A 30 -0.37 -4.82 13.97
N HIS A 31 -0.14 -3.57 13.57
CA HIS A 31 -0.78 -2.42 14.19
C HIS A 31 -2.24 -2.26 13.72
N SER A 32 -2.46 -2.51 12.43
CA SER A 32 -3.78 -2.43 11.83
C SER A 32 -3.89 -3.34 10.60
N ILE A 33 -5.13 -3.57 10.16
CA ILE A 33 -5.45 -4.43 9.03
C ILE A 33 -6.44 -3.72 8.10
N ILE A 34 -6.16 -3.77 6.80
CA ILE A 34 -7.03 -3.29 5.75
C ILE A 34 -7.54 -4.53 5.02
N ARG A 35 -8.84 -4.82 5.16
CA ARG A 35 -9.50 -5.89 4.44
C ARG A 35 -10.16 -5.38 3.17
N ILE A 36 -9.95 -6.08 2.08
CA ILE A 36 -10.51 -5.78 0.76
C ILE A 36 -11.13 -7.07 0.22
N GLU A 37 -12.44 -7.05 0.02
CA GLU A 37 -13.20 -8.21 -0.46
C GLU A 37 -12.76 -8.67 -1.84
N ALA A 38 -12.93 -9.95 -2.12
CA ALA A 38 -12.70 -10.57 -3.42
C ALA A 38 -13.54 -9.93 -4.55
N ASN A 39 -13.19 -10.26 -5.80
CA ASN A 39 -13.99 -10.00 -6.99
C ASN A 39 -14.31 -8.51 -7.24
N GLY A 40 -13.32 -7.63 -7.07
CA GLY A 40 -13.42 -6.20 -7.39
C GLY A 40 -13.63 -5.28 -6.20
N GLY A 41 -13.49 -5.79 -4.97
CA GLY A 41 -13.48 -4.95 -3.77
C GLY A 41 -12.35 -3.93 -3.81
N TRP A 42 -12.57 -2.76 -3.20
CA TRP A 42 -11.54 -1.71 -3.17
C TRP A 42 -11.61 -0.88 -1.87
N LYS A 43 -10.49 -0.24 -1.53
CA LYS A 43 -10.40 0.76 -0.47
C LYS A 43 -9.51 1.93 -0.84
N GLU A 44 -9.91 3.12 -0.42
CA GLU A 44 -9.04 4.29 -0.41
C GLU A 44 -8.17 4.31 0.84
N VAL A 45 -6.88 4.56 0.66
CA VAL A 45 -5.92 4.65 1.74
C VAL A 45 -5.14 5.95 1.65
N ASN A 46 -4.93 6.57 2.82
CA ASN A 46 -4.02 7.71 2.96
C ASN A 46 -2.68 7.20 3.50
N SER A 47 -1.63 7.26 2.68
CA SER A 47 -0.29 6.79 3.06
C SER A 47 0.24 7.41 4.36
N LYS A 48 -0.14 8.67 4.66
CA LYS A 48 0.27 9.38 5.87
C LYS A 48 -0.24 8.71 7.16
N ASN A 49 -1.34 7.97 7.09
CA ASN A 49 -1.91 7.28 8.25
C ASN A 49 -1.06 6.07 8.69
N PHE A 50 -0.07 5.67 7.89
CA PHE A 50 0.83 4.55 8.18
C PHE A 50 2.27 5.02 8.48
N ILE A 51 2.47 6.33 8.63
CA ILE A 51 3.74 6.89 9.10
C ILE A 51 3.69 6.88 10.63
N HIS A 52 4.61 6.12 11.22
CA HIS A 52 4.74 5.94 12.66
C HIS A 52 6.04 6.60 13.11
N ALA A 53 5.95 7.53 14.07
CA ALA A 53 7.09 8.38 14.48
C ALA A 53 8.26 7.55 15.03
N ASP A 54 7.96 6.44 15.71
CA ASP A 54 8.88 5.45 16.25
C ASP A 54 9.56 4.58 15.18
N ALA A 55 9.03 4.55 13.95
CA ALA A 55 9.58 3.80 12.82
C ALA A 55 10.09 4.71 11.69
N THR A 56 10.29 6.00 11.99
CA THR A 56 10.78 6.98 11.04
C THR A 56 12.28 7.19 11.24
N ILE A 57 13.06 6.98 10.18
CA ILE A 57 14.49 7.33 10.16
C ILE A 57 14.58 8.76 9.60
N LEU A 58 15.23 9.65 10.36
CA LEU A 58 15.63 10.95 9.85
C LEU A 58 16.87 10.73 8.98
N ASN A 59 16.80 11.12 7.71
CA ASN A 59 18.01 11.26 6.91
C ASN A 59 18.62 12.61 7.28
N ASP A 60 19.83 12.59 7.84
CA ASP A 60 20.54 13.80 8.29
C ASP A 60 20.84 14.80 7.15
N ASP A 61 20.73 14.37 5.89
CA ASP A 61 21.07 15.18 4.70
C ASP A 61 19.87 15.89 4.05
N ASP A 62 18.62 15.50 4.35
CA ASP A 62 17.42 16.12 3.79
C ASP A 62 16.28 16.06 4.82
N GLU A 63 16.05 17.17 5.54
CA GLU A 63 15.00 17.31 6.57
C GLU A 63 13.56 17.04 6.06
N GLU A 64 13.36 16.79 4.75
CA GLU A 64 12.07 16.56 4.13
C GLU A 64 11.77 15.09 3.75
N GLU A 65 12.75 14.18 3.71
CA GLU A 65 12.52 12.79 3.25
C GLU A 65 12.45 11.80 4.42
N PHE A 66 11.29 11.75 5.08
CA PHE A 66 10.98 10.74 6.09
C PHE A 66 10.94 9.33 5.47
N VAL A 67 11.90 8.48 5.80
CA VAL A 67 11.86 7.06 5.44
C VAL A 67 11.12 6.31 6.54
N SER A 68 9.81 6.14 6.36
CA SER A 68 9.01 5.27 7.21
C SER A 68 9.39 3.81 6.93
N SER A 69 9.83 3.11 7.98
CA SER A 69 10.13 1.68 7.95
C SER A 69 8.87 0.81 8.09
N THR A 70 7.68 1.41 8.11
CA THR A 70 6.40 0.69 8.13
C THR A 70 6.23 -0.11 6.84
N LEU A 71 5.87 -1.38 6.98
CA LEU A 71 5.57 -2.29 5.87
C LEU A 71 4.07 -2.57 5.82
N LEU A 72 3.44 -2.33 4.67
CA LEU A 72 2.08 -2.77 4.39
C LEU A 72 2.14 -4.10 3.66
N MET A 73 2.10 -5.19 4.41
CA MET A 73 2.30 -6.55 3.93
C MET A 73 0.99 -7.15 3.42
N ILE A 74 1.03 -7.79 2.25
CA ILE A 74 -0.15 -8.37 1.60
C ILE A 74 -0.30 -9.83 2.01
N TYR A 75 -1.50 -10.20 2.47
CA TYR A 75 -1.89 -11.54 2.85
C TYR A 75 -3.13 -11.98 2.06
N ILE A 76 -3.17 -13.25 1.68
CA ILE A 76 -4.33 -13.90 1.08
C ILE A 76 -4.61 -15.15 1.91
N ASP A 77 -5.87 -15.34 2.32
CA ASP A 77 -6.30 -16.44 3.20
C ASP A 77 -5.41 -16.60 4.45
N GLY A 78 -4.92 -15.47 4.98
CA GLY A 78 -4.06 -15.42 6.16
C GLY A 78 -2.58 -15.77 5.92
N VAL A 79 -2.17 -16.07 4.68
CA VAL A 79 -0.79 -16.38 4.30
C VAL A 79 -0.11 -15.16 3.68
N TYR A 80 1.12 -14.87 4.13
CA TYR A 80 1.90 -13.76 3.58
C TYR A 80 2.33 -14.06 2.15
N THR A 81 2.08 -13.15 1.22
CA THR A 81 2.33 -13.38 -0.20
C THR A 81 3.75 -13.04 -0.66
N GLY A 82 4.58 -12.47 0.23
CA GLY A 82 5.91 -11.95 -0.11
C GLY A 82 5.91 -10.51 -0.63
N TYR A 83 4.74 -9.93 -0.91
CA TYR A 83 4.62 -8.55 -1.39
C TYR A 83 4.32 -7.58 -0.24
N TYR A 84 4.89 -6.38 -0.33
CA TYR A 84 4.63 -5.31 0.62
C TYR A 84 4.70 -3.93 -0.06
N PHE A 85 4.06 -2.95 0.54
CA PHE A 85 4.23 -1.55 0.19
C PHE A 85 4.95 -0.79 1.30
N LEU A 86 5.77 0.18 0.89
CA LEU A 86 6.17 1.27 1.76
C LEU A 86 5.17 2.41 1.60
N PRO A 87 4.85 3.18 2.67
CA PRO A 87 3.99 4.35 2.57
C PRO A 87 4.41 5.32 1.43
N ASN A 88 5.73 5.53 1.27
CA ASN A 88 6.30 6.40 0.23
C ASN A 88 6.11 5.84 -1.19
N HIS A 89 5.91 4.52 -1.34
CA HIS A 89 5.58 3.91 -2.63
C HIS A 89 4.11 4.16 -2.98
N LEU A 90 3.19 4.00 -2.01
CA LEU A 90 1.76 4.20 -2.24
C LEU A 90 1.47 5.62 -2.75
N VAL A 91 2.11 6.63 -2.18
CA VAL A 91 1.92 8.04 -2.57
C VAL A 91 2.25 8.31 -4.04
N LYS A 92 3.03 7.45 -4.71
CA LYS A 92 3.38 7.60 -6.14
C LYS A 92 2.23 7.18 -7.06
N TYR A 93 1.30 6.36 -6.58
CA TYR A 93 0.24 5.77 -7.38
C TYR A 93 -1.13 6.36 -7.01
N ALA A 94 -1.98 6.53 -8.04
CA ALA A 94 -3.39 6.87 -7.85
C ALA A 94 -4.20 5.61 -7.50
N LYS A 95 -3.81 4.47 -8.09
CA LYS A 95 -4.42 3.17 -7.85
C LYS A 95 -3.37 2.08 -7.81
N VAL A 96 -3.57 1.06 -7.00
CA VAL A 96 -2.84 -0.20 -6.99
C VAL A 96 -3.84 -1.32 -7.20
N ILE A 97 -3.55 -2.23 -8.11
CA ILE A 97 -4.37 -3.40 -8.41
C ILE A 97 -3.61 -4.63 -7.90
N CYS A 98 -4.26 -5.43 -7.08
CA CYS A 98 -3.79 -6.75 -6.68
C CYS A 98 -4.61 -7.80 -7.44
N ASP A 99 -3.92 -8.73 -8.07
CA ASP A 99 -4.53 -9.81 -8.87
C ASP A 99 -3.76 -11.12 -8.69
N ILE A 100 -4.32 -12.23 -9.15
CA ILE A 100 -3.62 -13.52 -9.25
C ILE A 100 -3.57 -13.91 -10.73
N ASN A 101 -2.38 -14.18 -11.25
CA ASN A 101 -2.23 -14.62 -12.63
C ASN A 101 -2.66 -16.09 -12.83
N GLU A 102 -2.62 -16.57 -14.07
CA GLU A 102 -3.00 -17.96 -14.41
C GLU A 102 -2.15 -19.02 -13.69
N ASP A 103 -0.93 -18.67 -13.27
CA ASP A 103 -0.01 -19.55 -12.53
C ASP A 103 -0.27 -19.55 -11.02
N GLY A 104 -1.27 -18.82 -10.52
CA GLY A 104 -1.55 -18.70 -9.09
C GLY A 104 -0.61 -17.74 -8.33
N ILE A 105 0.18 -16.94 -9.06
CA ILE A 105 1.12 -15.98 -8.48
C ILE A 105 0.42 -14.63 -8.32
N ILE A 106 0.57 -14.02 -7.14
CA ILE A 106 0.06 -12.67 -6.93
C ILE A 106 0.82 -11.65 -7.79
N VAL A 107 0.08 -10.79 -8.45
CA VAL A 107 0.58 -9.68 -9.26
C VAL A 107 0.08 -8.39 -8.66
N VAL A 108 0.99 -7.44 -8.45
CA VAL A 108 0.68 -6.14 -7.87
C VAL A 108 1.09 -5.05 -8.87
N GLN A 109 0.10 -4.31 -9.37
CA GLN A 109 0.31 -3.29 -10.40
C GLN A 109 -0.06 -1.89 -9.91
N GLY A 110 0.89 -0.96 -9.93
CA GLY A 110 0.65 0.44 -9.62
C GLY A 110 0.31 1.28 -10.85
N ILE A 111 -0.82 2.00 -10.80
CA ILE A 111 -1.25 2.97 -11.81
C ILE A 111 -0.93 4.38 -11.30
N LYS A 112 -0.03 5.07 -12.00
CA LYS A 112 0.32 6.45 -11.71
C LYS A 112 -0.83 7.39 -12.10
N PRO A 113 -1.02 8.52 -11.41
CA PRO A 113 -1.97 9.53 -11.86
C PRO A 113 -1.55 10.05 -13.24
N THR A 114 -2.38 9.85 -14.25
CA THR A 114 -2.22 10.51 -15.54
C THR A 114 -2.78 11.92 -15.44
N PHE A 115 -1.90 12.90 -15.22
CA PHE A 115 -2.26 14.30 -15.45
C PHE A 115 -2.24 14.57 -16.95
N ASN A 116 -3.27 14.13 -17.66
CA ASN A 116 -3.56 14.72 -18.96
C ASN A 116 -4.10 16.11 -18.68
N PHE A 117 -3.21 17.12 -18.67
CA PHE A 117 -3.63 18.49 -18.89
C PHE A 117 -4.32 18.51 -20.25
N CYS A 118 -5.65 18.44 -20.24
CA CYS A 118 -6.44 18.93 -21.35
C CYS A 118 -6.02 20.40 -21.52
N ARG A 119 -5.09 20.66 -22.43
CA ARG A 119 -4.93 21.96 -23.05
C ARG A 119 -6.27 22.25 -23.70
N PHE A 120 -7.14 22.96 -22.98
CA PHE A 120 -8.23 23.68 -23.60
C PHE A 120 -7.58 24.60 -24.65
N LYS A 121 -7.83 24.30 -25.92
CA LYS A 121 -7.54 25.18 -27.05
C LYS A 121 -8.70 26.13 -27.22
#